data_AF-A0A811P8E4-F1
#
_entry.id   AF-A0A811P8E4-F1
#
_cell.length_a   1.000
_cell.length_b   1.000
_cell.length_c   1.000
_cell.angle_alpha   90.00
_cell.angle_beta   90.00
_cell.angle_gamma   90.00
#
_symmetry.space_group_name_H-M   'P 1'
#
loop_
_entity.id
_entity.type
_entity.pdbx_description
1 polymer ?
#
loop_
_entity_poly.entity_id
_entity_poly.type
_entity_poly.pdbx_seq_one_letter_code
_entity_poly.pdbx_strand_id
1 'polypeptide(L)'
;METEAVSNDCLLGPVTLKKRSSMKLKNRMMMKMKSLSSFLDEEKEKYGEEDNEIIIFRQHWERRYADSYGSFESTNNGMQIFYVKVAQIKEEGLDWPLHVYGLIATRDSIDPRRNLIFYCTRDNCQTITEGVPFLQLTGPSRAVVLIDPVRIFTSHLHFNQSKVEFAFAVLARSVEATIRIEIVDGAWPEHLGGHVTARTASIHHEGIVLADSGGGKLPVSGSGVIELSRRVICVELSGELEVDVAAFRVVHNIYSDAAKGSVVFTPKRAAISYDTCDLGFCKLGVTVAWSLLAQVDDMPWGRTARGCSL
;
A
#
# COMPACT_ATOMS: atom_id res chain seq x y z
N MET A 1 -29.42 -47.25 57.39
CA MET A 1 -30.71 -46.56 57.50
C MET A 1 -30.68 -45.45 56.48
N GLU A 2 -31.54 -45.57 55.45
CA GLU A 2 -32.14 -44.49 54.62
C GLU A 2 -31.20 -43.53 53.86
N THR A 3 -31.43 -43.02 52.65
CA THR A 3 -32.33 -43.23 51.49
C THR A 3 -31.78 -42.29 50.39
N GLU A 4 -31.87 -42.72 49.13
CA GLU A 4 -32.08 -41.99 47.86
C GLU A 4 -31.78 -40.47 47.68
N ALA A 5 -30.90 -40.21 46.71
CA ALA A 5 -31.12 -39.52 45.40
C ALA A 5 -31.30 -37.98 45.22
N VAL A 6 -30.60 -37.52 44.16
CA VAL A 6 -30.82 -36.39 43.20
C VAL A 6 -30.41 -34.95 43.57
N SER A 7 -29.39 -34.41 42.89
CA SER A 7 -29.55 -33.36 41.84
C SER A 7 -28.20 -32.84 41.32
N ASN A 8 -28.14 -32.61 40.00
CA ASN A 8 -27.10 -31.86 39.28
C ASN A 8 -26.88 -30.48 39.90
N ASP A 9 -25.63 -30.01 39.96
CA ASP A 9 -25.26 -28.81 39.21
C ASP A 9 -23.75 -28.59 39.09
N CYS A 10 -23.43 -28.01 37.95
CA CYS A 10 -22.14 -27.76 37.36
C CYS A 10 -21.39 -26.58 38.01
N LEU A 11 -20.05 -26.71 38.03
CA LEU A 11 -19.05 -25.64 37.84
C LEU A 11 -18.68 -24.73 39.03
N LEU A 12 -17.63 -25.19 39.73
CA LEU A 12 -16.34 -24.50 39.93
C LEU A 12 -16.34 -22.96 39.99
N GLY A 13 -16.37 -22.43 41.22
CA GLY A 13 -15.21 -21.75 41.85
C GLY A 13 -14.72 -20.38 41.30
N PRO A 14 -14.38 -19.40 42.17
CA PRO A 14 -14.05 -18.04 41.76
C PRO A 14 -12.63 -17.93 41.22
N VAL A 15 -12.44 -17.21 40.10
CA VAL A 15 -11.10 -16.86 39.59
C VAL A 15 -10.90 -15.35 39.54
N THR A 16 -9.86 -14.97 40.27
CA THR A 16 -9.22 -13.67 40.50
C THR A 16 -9.02 -12.81 39.24
N LEU A 17 -9.37 -11.52 39.37
CA LEU A 17 -9.06 -10.44 38.42
C LEU A 17 -7.54 -10.33 38.19
N LYS A 18 -7.06 -10.79 37.03
CA LYS A 18 -5.75 -10.43 36.49
C LYS A 18 -5.89 -9.26 35.52
N LYS A 19 -5.07 -8.21 35.74
CA LYS A 19 -4.85 -7.05 34.88
C LYS A 19 -4.97 -7.41 33.39
N ARG A 20 -5.90 -6.75 32.68
CA ARG A 20 -5.99 -6.76 31.21
C ARG A 20 -4.67 -6.23 30.64
N SER A 21 -3.85 -7.13 30.14
CA SER A 21 -2.70 -6.81 29.31
C SER A 21 -3.18 -6.20 27.99
N SER A 22 -2.43 -5.22 27.51
CA SER A 22 -2.56 -4.56 26.21
C SER A 22 -2.94 -5.55 25.11
N MET A 23 -4.15 -5.40 24.57
CA MET A 23 -4.70 -6.20 23.47
C MET A 23 -3.89 -5.87 22.21
N LYS A 24 -2.91 -6.71 21.90
CA LYS A 24 -2.17 -6.69 20.63
C LYS A 24 -3.17 -6.76 19.48
N LEU A 25 -3.24 -5.70 18.69
CA LEU A 25 -4.03 -5.53 17.46
C LEU A 25 -3.56 -6.53 16.38
N LYS A 26 -3.93 -7.81 16.54
CA LYS A 26 -3.67 -8.89 15.58
C LYS A 26 -5.00 -9.22 14.90
N ASN A 27 -5.22 -8.70 13.69
CA ASN A 27 -6.09 -9.25 12.63
C ASN A 27 -6.07 -8.29 11.42
N ARG A 28 -5.11 -8.48 10.49
CA ARG A 28 -4.90 -7.64 9.29
C ARG A 28 -4.88 -8.54 8.04
N MET A 29 -5.53 -8.11 6.94
CA MET A 29 -5.67 -8.92 5.71
C MET A 29 -4.70 -8.43 4.63
N MET A 30 -3.60 -9.17 4.44
CA MET A 30 -2.82 -9.09 3.21
C MET A 30 -3.53 -9.93 2.14
N MET A 31 -3.83 -9.31 1.00
CA MET A 31 -4.33 -10.04 -0.16
C MET A 31 -3.20 -10.17 -1.18
N LYS A 32 -2.79 -11.42 -1.45
CA LYS A 32 -1.88 -11.75 -2.56
C LYS A 32 -2.73 -12.19 -3.73
N MET A 33 -2.88 -11.32 -4.72
CA MET A 33 -3.69 -11.60 -5.89
C MET A 33 -2.84 -12.27 -6.96
N LYS A 34 -3.29 -13.43 -7.43
CA LYS A 34 -2.51 -14.31 -8.31
C LYS A 34 -2.74 -14.07 -9.80
N SER A 35 -3.72 -13.26 -10.21
CA SER A 35 -3.98 -12.97 -11.62
C SER A 35 -4.74 -11.65 -11.82
N LEU A 36 -4.28 -10.83 -12.78
CA LEU A 36 -5.00 -9.64 -13.27
C LEU A 36 -6.35 -9.99 -13.89
N SER A 37 -6.44 -11.13 -14.58
CA SER A 37 -7.65 -11.56 -15.29
C SER A 37 -8.89 -11.71 -14.41
N SER A 38 -8.73 -11.83 -13.09
CA SER A 38 -9.86 -11.91 -12.15
C SER A 38 -10.50 -10.54 -11.82
N PHE A 39 -9.95 -9.43 -12.33
CA PHE A 39 -10.43 -8.06 -12.12
C PHE A 39 -10.52 -7.23 -13.42
N LEU A 40 -10.12 -7.80 -14.56
CA LEU A 40 -10.16 -7.10 -15.84
C LEU A 40 -11.57 -7.21 -16.43
N ASP A 41 -12.35 -6.13 -16.32
CA ASP A 41 -13.45 -5.87 -17.24
C ASP A 41 -12.83 -5.70 -18.65
N GLU A 42 -12.95 -6.73 -19.49
CA GLU A 42 -13.08 -6.48 -20.93
C GLU A 42 -14.36 -5.67 -21.10
N GLU A 43 -14.26 -4.45 -21.65
CA GLU A 43 -15.38 -3.51 -21.81
C GLU A 43 -16.70 -4.21 -22.17
N LYS A 44 -17.57 -4.38 -21.18
CA LYS A 44 -19.00 -4.60 -21.39
C LYS A 44 -19.75 -3.63 -20.50
N GLU A 45 -20.23 -2.56 -21.11
CA GLU A 45 -21.34 -1.78 -20.59
C GLU A 45 -22.51 -2.71 -20.26
N LYS A 46 -22.69 -3.03 -18.98
CA LYS A 46 -23.93 -3.61 -18.49
C LYS A 46 -24.15 -3.19 -17.03
N TYR A 47 -24.80 -2.04 -16.87
CA TYR A 47 -25.38 -1.61 -15.61
C TYR A 47 -26.30 -2.74 -15.09
N GLY A 48 -25.88 -3.47 -14.05
CA GLY A 48 -26.67 -4.53 -13.43
C GLY A 48 -25.91 -5.59 -12.61
N GLU A 49 -24.62 -5.84 -12.86
CA GLU A 49 -23.80 -6.79 -12.06
C GLU A 49 -22.97 -6.12 -10.96
N GLU A 50 -22.62 -4.84 -11.17
CA GLU A 50 -21.74 -4.05 -10.28
C GLU A 50 -22.30 -3.87 -8.86
N ASP A 51 -23.64 -3.79 -8.73
CA ASP A 51 -24.35 -3.65 -7.46
C ASP A 51 -24.30 -4.93 -6.60
N ASN A 52 -24.01 -6.10 -7.18
CA ASN A 52 -24.01 -7.35 -6.42
C ASN A 52 -22.67 -7.61 -5.74
N GLU A 53 -21.55 -7.30 -6.40
CA GLU A 53 -20.20 -7.48 -5.83
C GLU A 53 -19.97 -6.57 -4.62
N ILE A 54 -20.39 -5.32 -4.73
CA ILE A 54 -20.36 -4.34 -3.66
C ILE A 54 -21.23 -4.76 -2.48
N ILE A 55 -22.45 -5.28 -2.70
CA ILE A 55 -23.31 -5.80 -1.63
C ILE A 55 -22.63 -6.97 -0.91
N ILE A 56 -22.05 -7.91 -1.66
CA ILE A 56 -21.35 -9.08 -1.09
C ILE A 56 -20.13 -8.62 -0.27
N PHE A 57 -19.34 -7.69 -0.79
CA PHE A 57 -18.17 -7.16 -0.09
C PHE A 57 -18.56 -6.40 1.18
N ARG A 58 -19.56 -5.52 1.10
CA ARG A 58 -20.09 -4.78 2.26
C ARG A 58 -20.63 -5.75 3.31
N GLN A 59 -21.43 -6.73 2.94
CA GLN A 59 -21.93 -7.76 3.87
C GLN A 59 -20.79 -8.58 4.50
N HIS A 60 -19.75 -8.89 3.73
CA HIS A 60 -18.58 -9.58 4.24
C HIS A 60 -17.82 -8.72 5.27
N TRP A 61 -17.67 -7.43 4.99
CA TRP A 61 -17.06 -6.48 5.91
C TRP A 61 -17.87 -6.35 7.20
N GLU A 62 -19.18 -6.10 7.08
CA GLU A 62 -20.06 -5.97 8.23
C GLU A 62 -20.00 -7.23 9.10
N ARG A 63 -20.03 -8.42 8.49
CA ARG A 63 -19.98 -9.69 9.22
C ARG A 63 -18.64 -9.96 9.89
N ARG A 64 -17.52 -9.57 9.29
CA ARG A 64 -16.18 -10.00 9.76
C ARG A 64 -15.40 -8.92 10.50
N TYR A 65 -15.70 -7.65 10.26
CA TYR A 65 -14.80 -6.56 10.58
C TYR A 65 -15.47 -5.37 11.28
N ALA A 66 -16.80 -5.24 11.24
CA ALA A 66 -17.51 -4.11 11.85
C ALA A 66 -17.22 -3.94 13.35
N ASP A 67 -17.16 -5.03 14.11
CA ASP A 67 -16.89 -4.99 15.55
C ASP A 67 -15.52 -4.39 15.91
N SER A 68 -14.54 -4.53 15.01
CA SER A 68 -13.16 -4.08 15.23
C SER A 68 -12.85 -2.72 14.60
N TYR A 69 -13.51 -2.41 13.48
CA TYR A 69 -13.14 -1.28 12.63
C TYR A 69 -14.26 -0.24 12.45
N GLY A 70 -15.49 -0.57 12.86
CA GLY A 70 -16.69 0.21 12.55
C GLY A 70 -17.36 -0.29 11.27
N SER A 71 -18.60 0.14 11.04
CA SER A 71 -19.32 -0.18 9.81
C SER A 71 -18.54 0.31 8.60
N PHE A 72 -18.73 -0.36 7.48
CA PHE A 72 -18.08 -0.06 6.21
C PHE A 72 -18.23 1.44 5.85
N GLU A 73 -19.45 1.96 5.97
CA GLU A 73 -19.82 3.35 5.69
C GLU A 73 -19.16 4.38 6.64
N SER A 74 -18.71 3.94 7.83
CA SER A 74 -18.09 4.81 8.83
C SER A 74 -16.56 4.88 8.72
N THR A 75 -15.97 4.11 7.80
CA THR A 75 -14.52 3.92 7.72
C THR A 75 -13.89 4.54 6.47
N ASN A 76 -12.93 5.46 6.67
CA ASN A 76 -11.99 5.88 5.62
C ASN A 76 -11.01 4.72 5.35
N ASN A 77 -11.44 3.75 4.55
CA ASN A 77 -10.61 2.63 4.14
C ASN A 77 -9.78 3.02 2.91
N GLY A 78 -8.50 2.68 2.95
CA GLY A 78 -7.58 2.91 1.86
C GLY A 78 -6.89 1.62 1.46
N MET A 79 -6.58 1.50 0.19
CA MET A 79 -5.79 0.38 -0.34
C MET A 79 -4.33 0.80 -0.52
N GLN A 80 -3.43 0.08 0.13
CA GLN A 80 -1.99 0.24 -0.02
C GLN A 80 -1.44 -0.86 -0.93
N ILE A 81 -0.98 -0.48 -2.13
CA ILE A 81 -0.29 -1.40 -3.06
C ILE A 81 1.19 -1.46 -2.68
N PHE A 82 1.77 -2.65 -2.57
CA PHE A 82 3.19 -2.86 -2.24
C PHE A 82 4.03 -2.99 -3.50
N TYR A 83 3.73 -4.03 -4.28
CA TYR A 83 4.45 -4.35 -5.50
C TYR A 83 3.53 -4.96 -6.55
N VAL A 84 4.01 -4.90 -7.78
CA VAL A 84 3.52 -5.69 -8.90
C VAL A 84 4.70 -6.48 -9.44
N LYS A 85 4.53 -7.79 -9.64
CA LYS A 85 5.59 -8.64 -10.20
C LYS A 85 5.06 -9.59 -11.26
N VAL A 86 5.92 -9.94 -12.21
CA VAL A 86 5.64 -11.02 -13.17
C VAL A 86 6.06 -12.33 -12.51
N ALA A 87 5.08 -13.12 -12.07
CA ALA A 87 5.33 -14.33 -11.29
C ALA A 87 5.64 -15.56 -12.16
N GLN A 88 5.05 -15.65 -13.36
CA GLN A 88 5.29 -16.75 -14.29
C GLN A 88 5.11 -16.26 -15.72
N ILE A 89 6.00 -16.70 -16.62
CA ILE A 89 5.82 -16.57 -18.05
C ILE A 89 5.11 -17.85 -18.53
N LYS A 90 3.97 -17.69 -19.21
CA LYS A 90 3.17 -18.83 -19.71
C LYS A 90 3.19 -18.97 -21.23
N GLU A 91 3.70 -17.98 -21.94
CA GLU A 91 3.65 -17.89 -23.39
C GLU A 91 4.91 -18.50 -24.01
N GLU A 92 4.74 -19.35 -25.01
CA GLU A 92 5.85 -19.88 -25.80
C GLU A 92 6.49 -18.73 -26.59
N GLY A 93 7.78 -18.45 -26.34
CA GLY A 93 8.54 -17.39 -27.01
C GLY A 93 8.81 -16.13 -26.17
N LEU A 94 8.35 -16.09 -24.92
CA LEU A 94 8.82 -15.10 -23.94
C LEU A 94 9.89 -15.74 -23.05
N ASP A 95 11.10 -15.20 -23.10
CA ASP A 95 12.21 -15.59 -22.24
C ASP A 95 12.65 -14.40 -21.39
N TRP A 96 13.22 -14.68 -20.22
CA TRP A 96 13.90 -13.66 -19.44
C TRP A 96 15.18 -13.20 -20.16
N PRO A 97 15.53 -11.91 -20.12
CA PRO A 97 14.83 -10.80 -19.46
C PRO A 97 13.62 -10.28 -20.25
N LEU A 98 12.62 -9.76 -19.54
CA LEU A 98 11.43 -9.17 -20.15
C LEU A 98 11.58 -7.66 -20.30
N HIS A 99 11.26 -7.14 -21.50
CA HIS A 99 11.13 -5.71 -21.77
C HIS A 99 9.67 -5.27 -21.60
N VAL A 100 9.38 -4.70 -20.44
CA VAL A 100 8.03 -4.33 -20.02
C VAL A 100 7.72 -2.88 -20.39
N TYR A 101 6.64 -2.66 -21.13
CA TYR A 101 6.04 -1.36 -21.39
C TYR A 101 4.52 -1.43 -21.26
N GLY A 102 3.87 -0.28 -21.20
CA GLY A 102 2.44 -0.13 -21.01
C GLY A 102 2.12 0.55 -19.68
N LEU A 103 0.87 0.41 -19.23
CA LEU A 103 0.39 1.03 -18.01
C LEU A 103 -0.42 0.07 -17.15
N ILE A 104 -0.38 0.32 -15.84
CA ILE A 104 -1.29 -0.22 -14.84
C ILE A 104 -1.88 0.97 -14.10
N ALA A 105 -3.20 1.05 -14.01
CA ALA A 105 -3.90 2.07 -13.25
C ALA A 105 -4.96 1.45 -12.35
N THR A 106 -5.29 2.15 -11.28
CA THR A 106 -6.49 1.89 -10.49
C THR A 106 -7.55 2.93 -10.79
N ARG A 107 -8.82 2.56 -10.63
CA ARG A 107 -9.91 3.51 -10.43
C ARG A 107 -10.62 3.13 -9.14
N ASP A 108 -10.76 4.11 -8.25
CA ASP A 108 -11.64 3.98 -7.10
C ASP A 108 -12.95 4.73 -7.35
N SER A 109 -13.88 4.54 -6.43
CA SER A 109 -15.22 5.13 -6.48
C SER A 109 -15.24 6.64 -6.32
N ILE A 110 -14.14 7.24 -5.86
CA ILE A 110 -14.09 8.68 -5.54
C ILE A 110 -13.80 9.51 -6.77
N ASP A 111 -12.85 9.07 -7.61
CA ASP A 111 -12.45 9.83 -8.78
C ASP A 111 -12.38 8.91 -10.00
N PRO A 112 -13.22 9.17 -11.03
CA PRO A 112 -13.31 8.34 -12.23
C PRO A 112 -12.02 8.38 -13.08
N ARG A 113 -11.09 9.29 -12.79
CA ARG A 113 -9.79 9.35 -13.46
C ARG A 113 -8.91 8.17 -13.06
N ARG A 114 -8.10 7.73 -14.02
CA ARG A 114 -7.11 6.67 -13.82
C ARG A 114 -6.03 7.16 -12.85
N ASN A 115 -5.87 6.48 -11.73
CA ASN A 115 -4.77 6.64 -10.81
C ASN A 115 -3.64 5.68 -11.22
N LEU A 116 -2.65 6.19 -11.95
CA LEU A 116 -1.55 5.40 -12.48
C LEU A 116 -0.72 4.78 -11.35
N ILE A 117 -0.47 3.48 -11.45
CA ILE A 117 0.39 2.71 -10.54
C ILE A 117 1.74 2.43 -11.22
N PHE A 118 1.71 2.10 -12.51
CA PHE A 118 2.88 1.84 -13.34
C PHE A 118 2.66 2.44 -14.73
N TYR A 119 3.71 3.00 -15.31
CA TYR A 119 3.71 3.51 -16.68
C TYR A 119 5.13 3.48 -17.27
N CYS A 120 5.27 2.80 -18.40
CA CYS A 120 6.47 2.85 -19.24
C CYS A 120 6.05 2.96 -20.71
N THR A 121 6.74 3.80 -21.48
CA THR A 121 6.57 3.86 -22.94
C THR A 121 7.30 2.70 -23.61
N ARG A 122 6.96 2.43 -24.87
CA ARG A 122 7.63 1.38 -25.65
C ARG A 122 9.12 1.68 -25.85
N ASP A 123 9.46 2.94 -26.08
CA ASP A 123 10.84 3.39 -26.31
C ASP A 123 11.68 3.47 -25.02
N ASN A 124 11.03 3.44 -23.85
CA ASN A 124 11.67 3.46 -22.53
C ASN A 124 11.09 2.36 -21.64
N CYS A 125 11.17 1.12 -22.14
CA CYS A 125 10.70 -0.06 -21.42
C CYS A 125 11.53 -0.32 -20.15
N GLN A 126 10.89 -0.88 -19.13
CA GLN A 126 11.58 -1.43 -17.96
C GLN A 126 12.04 -2.86 -18.28
N THR A 127 13.33 -3.14 -18.10
CA THR A 127 13.84 -4.51 -18.18
C THR A 127 13.72 -5.19 -16.81
N ILE A 128 13.07 -6.34 -16.75
CA ILE A 128 12.98 -7.18 -15.54
C ILE A 128 13.55 -8.57 -15.79
N THR A 129 14.08 -9.21 -14.75
CA THR A 129 14.73 -10.53 -14.83
C THR A 129 14.02 -11.51 -13.91
N GLU A 130 14.32 -12.81 -14.04
CA GLU A 130 13.75 -13.83 -13.15
C GLU A 130 14.14 -13.59 -11.68
N GLY A 131 15.36 -13.13 -11.43
CA GLY A 131 15.84 -12.79 -10.09
C GLY A 131 15.23 -11.51 -9.51
N VAL A 132 14.80 -10.58 -10.37
CA VAL A 132 14.18 -9.30 -9.99
C VAL A 132 12.95 -9.04 -10.87
N PRO A 133 11.83 -9.75 -10.63
CA PRO A 133 10.67 -9.72 -11.52
C PRO A 133 9.67 -8.59 -11.22
N PHE A 134 10.13 -7.53 -10.54
CA PHE A 134 9.27 -6.47 -9.99
C PHE A 134 9.19 -5.25 -10.90
N LEU A 135 7.97 -4.72 -11.06
CA LEU A 135 7.77 -3.46 -11.75
C LEU A 135 8.12 -2.28 -10.84
N GLN A 136 8.82 -1.29 -11.39
CA GLN A 136 9.12 -0.04 -10.69
C GLN A 136 7.86 0.83 -10.69
N LEU A 137 7.15 0.80 -9.57
CA LEU A 137 5.90 1.55 -9.44
C LEU A 137 6.17 3.06 -9.41
N THR A 138 5.42 3.80 -10.20
CA THR A 138 5.46 5.27 -10.27
C THR A 138 4.35 5.93 -9.44
N GLY A 139 3.40 5.12 -8.98
CA GLY A 139 2.25 5.58 -8.22
C GLY A 139 1.89 4.71 -7.02
N PRO A 140 0.72 4.98 -6.42
CA PRO A 140 -0.32 5.84 -6.97
C PRO A 140 0.03 7.34 -6.91
N SER A 141 -0.70 8.18 -7.65
CA SER A 141 -0.59 9.65 -7.57
C SER A 141 -1.41 10.25 -6.43
N ARG A 142 -2.38 9.49 -5.92
CA ARG A 142 -3.20 9.76 -4.74
C ARG A 142 -3.53 8.45 -4.04
N ALA A 143 -3.81 8.43 -2.75
CA ALA A 143 -4.22 7.21 -2.08
C ALA A 143 -5.50 6.64 -2.69
N VAL A 144 -5.56 5.31 -2.80
CA VAL A 144 -6.71 4.61 -3.39
C VAL A 144 -7.74 4.38 -2.30
N VAL A 145 -8.93 4.93 -2.48
CA VAL A 145 -10.03 4.83 -1.51
C VAL A 145 -10.82 3.55 -1.76
N LEU A 146 -11.15 2.81 -0.71
CA LEU A 146 -11.90 1.56 -0.81
C LEU A 146 -13.33 1.74 -0.29
N ILE A 147 -14.20 2.29 -1.14
CA ILE A 147 -15.65 2.37 -0.91
C ILE A 147 -16.38 1.30 -1.74
N ASP A 148 -15.97 1.07 -2.97
CA ASP A 148 -16.43 -0.05 -3.79
C ASP A 148 -15.23 -0.85 -4.31
N PRO A 149 -15.44 -2.01 -4.96
CA PRO A 149 -14.35 -2.76 -5.55
C PRO A 149 -13.47 -1.87 -6.45
N VAL A 150 -12.18 -1.80 -6.14
CA VAL A 150 -11.21 -1.04 -6.94
C VAL A 150 -10.98 -1.76 -8.25
N ARG A 151 -11.22 -1.08 -9.37
CA ARG A 151 -10.96 -1.63 -10.70
C ARG A 151 -9.50 -1.40 -11.09
N ILE A 152 -8.85 -2.44 -11.60
CA ILE A 152 -7.48 -2.38 -12.10
C ILE A 152 -7.52 -2.42 -13.63
N PHE A 153 -6.94 -1.40 -14.26
CA PHE A 153 -6.85 -1.27 -15.70
C PHE A 153 -5.43 -1.51 -16.16
N THR A 154 -5.28 -2.28 -17.22
CA THR A 154 -4.01 -2.46 -17.92
C THR A 154 -4.15 -2.08 -19.38
N SER A 155 -3.09 -1.56 -19.98
CA SER A 155 -3.06 -1.28 -21.41
C SER A 155 -1.65 -1.41 -21.94
N HIS A 156 -1.51 -2.02 -23.12
CA HIS A 156 -0.23 -2.27 -23.79
C HIS A 156 0.79 -3.11 -23.00
N LEU A 157 0.36 -3.84 -21.95
CA LEU A 157 1.23 -4.79 -21.25
C LEU A 157 1.36 -6.07 -22.10
N HIS A 158 2.46 -6.20 -22.82
CA HIS A 158 2.71 -7.31 -23.76
C HIS A 158 2.93 -8.68 -23.11
N PHE A 159 2.85 -8.78 -21.78
CA PHE A 159 2.90 -10.04 -21.04
C PHE A 159 1.50 -10.56 -20.68
N ASN A 160 0.46 -10.21 -21.45
CA ASN A 160 -0.95 -10.37 -21.04
C ASN A 160 -1.36 -11.83 -20.70
N GLN A 161 -0.57 -12.84 -21.11
CA GLN A 161 -0.73 -14.25 -20.72
C GLN A 161 0.17 -14.69 -19.55
N SER A 162 1.18 -13.90 -19.19
CA SER A 162 2.00 -14.10 -18.01
C SER A 162 1.20 -13.84 -16.74
N LYS A 163 1.48 -14.65 -15.72
CA LYS A 163 0.85 -14.51 -14.41
C LYS A 163 1.48 -13.31 -13.70
N VAL A 164 0.69 -12.28 -13.44
CA VAL A 164 1.13 -11.09 -12.68
C VAL A 164 0.55 -11.17 -11.28
N GLU A 165 1.40 -10.93 -10.29
CA GLU A 165 1.03 -10.93 -8.88
C GLU A 165 1.05 -9.51 -8.31
N PHE A 166 -0.02 -9.18 -7.59
CA PHE A 166 -0.19 -7.93 -6.86
C PHE A 166 -0.18 -8.24 -5.37
N ALA A 167 0.59 -7.48 -4.62
CA ALA A 167 0.47 -7.43 -3.17
C ALA A 167 -0.14 -6.09 -2.77
N PHE A 168 -1.23 -6.15 -2.02
CA PHE A 168 -1.86 -4.98 -1.43
C PHE A 168 -2.45 -5.32 -0.06
N ALA A 169 -2.76 -4.27 0.70
CA ALA A 169 -3.48 -4.36 1.94
C ALA A 169 -4.56 -3.30 2.03
N VAL A 170 -5.61 -3.62 2.78
CA VAL A 170 -6.67 -2.69 3.13
C VAL A 170 -6.37 -2.13 4.52
N LEU A 171 -6.24 -0.81 4.61
CA LEU A 171 -5.95 -0.08 5.82
C LEU A 171 -7.19 0.68 6.28
N ALA A 172 -7.75 0.23 7.40
CA ALA A 172 -8.87 0.91 8.03
C ALA A 172 -8.44 2.22 8.68
N ARG A 173 -9.31 3.23 8.60
CA ARG A 173 -9.07 4.58 9.15
C ARG A 173 -7.71 5.14 8.73
N SER A 174 -7.49 5.20 7.43
CA SER A 174 -6.20 5.60 6.86
C SER A 174 -6.20 7.03 6.33
N VAL A 175 -4.98 7.51 6.08
CA VAL A 175 -4.63 8.80 5.49
C VAL A 175 -3.68 8.60 4.33
N GLU A 176 -3.67 9.56 3.42
CA GLU A 176 -2.65 9.69 2.41
C GLU A 176 -1.40 10.33 3.03
N ALA A 177 -0.24 9.76 2.73
CA ALA A 177 1.06 10.32 3.06
C ALA A 177 1.83 10.58 1.75
N THR A 178 2.09 11.85 1.48
CA THR A 178 2.97 12.27 0.37
C THR A 178 4.36 12.58 0.92
N ILE A 179 5.35 11.80 0.49
CA ILE A 179 6.71 11.82 1.01
C ILE A 179 7.63 12.57 0.06
N ARG A 180 8.45 13.45 0.63
CA ARG A 180 9.54 14.15 -0.07
C ARG A 180 10.81 14.05 0.77
N ILE A 181 11.93 13.75 0.12
CA ILE A 181 13.24 13.64 0.78
C ILE A 181 14.22 14.56 0.07
N GLU A 182 14.98 15.32 0.86
CA GLU A 182 16.01 16.22 0.35
C GLU A 182 17.28 16.16 1.19
N ILE A 183 18.42 16.42 0.57
CA ILE A 183 19.69 16.59 1.25
C ILE A 183 19.69 18.00 1.85
N VAL A 184 19.76 18.08 3.18
CA VAL A 184 19.75 19.35 3.92
C VAL A 184 21.15 19.77 4.39
N ASP A 185 22.08 18.81 4.47
CA ASP A 185 23.49 19.06 4.75
C ASP A 185 24.37 17.96 4.13
N GLY A 186 25.59 18.31 3.74
CA GLY A 186 26.51 17.41 3.03
C GLY A 186 26.10 17.12 1.58
N ALA A 187 26.53 15.97 1.04
CA ALA A 187 26.24 15.56 -0.33
C ALA A 187 26.17 14.04 -0.46
N TRP A 188 25.31 13.54 -1.36
CA TRP A 188 25.25 12.12 -1.69
C TRP A 188 26.44 11.72 -2.58
N PRO A 189 27.31 10.79 -2.17
CA PRO A 189 28.48 10.41 -2.96
C PRO A 189 28.10 9.73 -4.28
N GLU A 190 28.76 10.11 -5.37
CA GLU A 190 28.39 9.63 -6.72
C GLU A 190 28.55 8.13 -6.93
N HIS A 191 29.41 7.49 -6.14
CA HIS A 191 29.72 6.07 -6.22
C HIS A 191 28.80 5.20 -5.37
N LEU A 192 27.86 5.80 -4.63
CA LEU A 192 26.90 5.07 -3.80
C LEU A 192 25.52 5.04 -4.48
N GLY A 193 24.98 3.82 -4.57
CA GLY A 193 23.57 3.62 -4.82
C GLY A 193 22.76 3.87 -3.56
N GLY A 194 21.45 3.97 -3.73
CA GLY A 194 20.53 4.23 -2.63
C GLY A 194 19.20 3.54 -2.80
N HIS A 195 18.60 3.21 -1.66
CA HIS A 195 17.29 2.59 -1.55
C HIS A 195 16.49 3.30 -0.47
N VAL A 196 15.25 3.67 -0.80
CA VAL A 196 14.31 4.32 0.11
C VAL A 196 13.08 3.44 0.24
N THR A 197 12.76 3.06 1.47
CA THR A 197 11.55 2.30 1.78
C THR A 197 10.71 2.97 2.84
N ALA A 198 9.40 2.77 2.74
CA ALA A 198 8.45 3.07 3.80
C ALA A 198 7.89 1.77 4.39
N ARG A 199 7.63 1.80 5.70
CA ARG A 199 6.88 0.75 6.41
C ARG A 199 5.78 1.40 7.24
N THR A 200 4.64 0.73 7.28
CA THR A 200 3.55 1.10 8.19
C THR A 200 3.52 0.15 9.37
N ALA A 201 2.97 0.59 10.51
CA ALA A 201 2.82 -0.24 11.72
C ALA A 201 2.00 -1.53 11.50
N SER A 202 1.30 -1.61 10.38
CA SER A 202 0.50 -2.75 9.98
C SER A 202 1.22 -3.79 9.18
N ILE A 203 2.25 -3.38 8.46
CA ILE A 203 2.83 -4.16 7.38
C ILE A 203 4.35 -4.02 7.44
N HIS A 204 4.92 -4.54 8.54
CA HIS A 204 6.36 -4.45 8.79
C HIS A 204 7.23 -5.41 7.97
N HIS A 205 6.63 -6.43 7.35
CA HIS A 205 7.37 -7.51 6.67
C HIS A 205 7.49 -7.32 5.16
N GLU A 206 6.74 -6.39 4.57
CA GLU A 206 6.88 -6.01 3.15
C GLU A 206 7.10 -4.49 3.09
N GLY A 207 8.33 -4.07 2.78
CA GLY A 207 8.68 -2.66 2.62
C GLY A 207 8.08 -2.08 1.34
N ILE A 208 7.56 -0.87 1.43
CA ILE A 208 7.05 -0.12 0.27
C ILE A 208 8.24 0.63 -0.34
N VAL A 209 8.69 0.21 -1.52
CA VAL A 209 9.80 0.86 -2.21
C VAL A 209 9.34 2.21 -2.75
N LEU A 210 10.04 3.28 -2.35
CA LEU A 210 9.80 4.65 -2.80
C LEU A 210 10.85 5.09 -3.83
N ALA A 211 12.07 4.60 -3.69
CA ALA A 211 13.15 4.75 -4.65
C ALA A 211 14.11 3.55 -4.54
N ASP A 212 14.62 3.10 -5.68
CA ASP A 212 15.69 2.12 -5.75
C ASP A 212 16.57 2.46 -6.94
N SER A 213 17.88 2.65 -6.71
CA SER A 213 18.82 2.97 -7.79
C SER A 213 19.30 1.73 -8.55
N GLY A 214 18.95 0.52 -8.12
CA GLY A 214 19.26 -0.73 -8.83
C GLY A 214 20.76 -0.98 -9.07
N GLY A 215 21.62 -0.45 -8.21
CA GLY A 215 23.08 -0.50 -8.38
C GLY A 215 23.70 0.76 -8.99
N GLY A 216 22.89 1.64 -9.60
CA GLY A 216 23.33 2.92 -10.12
C GLY A 216 23.42 4.02 -9.06
N LYS A 217 23.85 5.22 -9.48
CA LYS A 217 23.82 6.44 -8.65
C LYS A 217 22.38 6.76 -8.25
N LEU A 218 22.15 7.10 -6.99
CA LEU A 218 20.83 7.57 -6.54
C LEU A 218 20.47 8.88 -7.27
N PRO A 219 19.29 9.00 -7.90
CA PRO A 219 18.93 10.21 -8.63
C PRO A 219 18.62 11.34 -7.66
N VAL A 220 19.46 12.38 -7.68
CA VAL A 220 19.32 13.60 -6.89
C VAL A 220 19.29 14.78 -7.84
N SER A 221 18.21 15.57 -7.75
CA SER A 221 18.06 16.79 -8.55
C SER A 221 19.07 17.86 -8.15
N GLY A 222 19.27 18.88 -9.00
CA GLY A 222 20.14 20.02 -8.68
C GLY A 222 19.73 20.83 -7.44
N SER A 223 18.51 20.62 -6.93
CA SER A 223 18.01 21.22 -5.68
C SER A 223 18.25 20.35 -4.43
N GLY A 224 18.91 19.21 -4.55
CA GLY A 224 19.15 18.27 -3.45
C GLY A 224 17.99 17.31 -3.15
N VAL A 225 16.88 17.39 -3.90
CA VAL A 225 15.74 16.47 -3.76
C VAL A 225 16.07 15.11 -4.36
N ILE A 226 15.85 14.04 -3.59
CA ILE A 226 15.95 12.66 -4.07
C ILE A 226 14.71 12.35 -4.91
N GLU A 227 14.93 11.89 -6.15
CA GLU A 227 13.85 11.58 -7.08
C GLU A 227 13.23 10.23 -6.76
N LEU A 228 12.17 10.26 -5.95
CA LEU A 228 11.38 9.07 -5.65
C LEU A 228 10.60 8.63 -6.89
N SER A 229 10.65 7.33 -7.20
CA SER A 229 9.77 6.71 -8.20
C SER A 229 8.33 6.79 -7.75
N ARG A 230 8.09 6.59 -6.45
CA ARG A 230 6.78 6.65 -5.81
C ARG A 230 6.82 7.54 -4.57
N ARG A 231 5.85 8.44 -4.47
CA ARG A 231 5.79 9.46 -3.40
C ARG A 231 4.60 9.30 -2.47
N VAL A 232 3.53 8.66 -2.95
CA VAL A 232 2.27 8.55 -2.22
C VAL A 232 2.04 7.14 -1.73
N ILE A 233 1.69 7.03 -0.44
CA ILE A 233 1.28 5.80 0.20
C ILE A 233 0.06 6.05 1.10
N CYS A 234 -0.65 4.99 1.42
CA CYS A 234 -1.74 4.95 2.37
C CYS A 234 -1.22 4.43 3.71
N VAL A 235 -1.56 5.11 4.80
CA VAL A 235 -1.07 4.80 6.16
C VAL A 235 -2.23 4.83 7.16
N GLU A 236 -2.29 3.86 8.05
CA GLU A 236 -3.30 3.84 9.12
C GLU A 236 -3.09 4.96 10.16
N LEU A 237 -4.16 5.63 10.58
CA LEU A 237 -4.08 6.74 11.55
C LEU A 237 -3.60 6.33 12.95
N SER A 238 -3.82 5.07 13.33
CA SER A 238 -3.47 4.56 14.68
C SER A 238 -2.08 3.96 14.76
N GLY A 239 -1.30 4.02 13.67
CA GLY A 239 0.01 3.39 13.56
C GLY A 239 1.15 4.40 13.49
N GLU A 240 2.20 4.00 12.82
CA GLU A 240 3.40 4.78 12.55
C GLU A 240 3.79 4.59 11.08
N LEU A 241 4.42 5.62 10.52
CA LEU A 241 5.11 5.56 9.24
C LEU A 241 6.61 5.64 9.51
N GLU A 242 7.33 4.57 9.22
CA GLU A 242 8.79 4.55 9.21
C GLU A 242 9.28 4.74 7.78
N VAL A 243 10.27 5.60 7.58
CA VAL A 243 10.96 5.80 6.30
C VAL A 243 12.43 5.50 6.50
N ASP A 244 12.92 4.48 5.82
CA ASP A 244 14.33 4.10 5.83
C ASP A 244 15.02 4.54 4.55
N VAL A 245 16.24 5.03 4.73
CA VAL A 245 17.16 5.33 3.64
C VAL A 245 18.43 4.53 3.86
N ALA A 246 18.80 3.73 2.87
CA ALA A 246 20.04 2.98 2.85
C ALA A 246 20.90 3.45 1.68
N ALA A 247 22.18 3.67 1.95
CA ALA A 247 23.21 3.84 0.94
C ALA A 247 24.02 2.56 0.84
N PHE A 248 24.30 2.12 -0.38
CA PHE A 248 25.04 0.89 -0.62
C PHE A 248 26.08 1.08 -1.72
N ARG A 249 27.10 0.22 -1.67
CA ARG A 249 28.09 0.07 -2.75
C ARG A 249 27.86 -1.26 -3.44
N VAL A 250 28.01 -1.28 -4.76
CA VAL A 250 28.02 -2.52 -5.53
C VAL A 250 29.44 -2.81 -5.99
N VAL A 251 30.01 -3.92 -5.55
CA VAL A 251 31.32 -4.42 -6.00
C VAL A 251 31.17 -5.86 -6.43
N HIS A 252 31.53 -6.19 -7.68
CA HIS A 252 31.36 -7.55 -8.25
C HIS A 252 29.92 -8.11 -8.07
N ASN A 253 28.88 -7.28 -8.27
CA ASN A 253 27.47 -7.61 -8.05
C ASN A 253 27.09 -7.95 -6.59
N ILE A 254 27.96 -7.65 -5.62
CA ILE A 254 27.67 -7.79 -4.20
C ILE A 254 27.30 -6.41 -3.65
N TYR A 255 26.10 -6.33 -3.07
CA TYR A 255 25.62 -5.15 -2.36
C TYR A 255 26.22 -5.14 -0.96
N SER A 256 26.92 -4.07 -0.62
CA SER A 256 27.39 -3.81 0.74
C SER A 256 26.78 -2.53 1.28
N ASP A 257 26.17 -2.64 2.45
CA ASP A 257 25.61 -1.50 3.17
C ASP A 257 26.74 -0.52 3.54
N ALA A 258 26.62 0.74 3.10
CA ALA A 258 27.57 1.80 3.41
C ALA A 258 27.07 2.69 4.56
N ALA A 259 25.77 3.01 4.56
CA ALA A 259 25.12 3.77 5.63
C ALA A 259 23.61 3.49 5.65
N LYS A 260 22.98 3.66 6.81
CA LYS A 260 21.52 3.57 6.97
C LYS A 260 21.03 4.64 7.94
N GLY A 261 19.84 5.15 7.68
CA GLY A 261 19.14 6.08 8.56
C GLY A 261 17.64 5.86 8.44
N SER A 262 16.91 6.13 9.50
CA SER A 262 15.45 6.06 9.51
C SER A 262 14.84 7.22 10.27
N VAL A 263 13.60 7.53 9.93
CA VAL A 263 12.73 8.47 10.65
C VAL A 263 11.38 7.82 10.85
N VAL A 264 10.71 8.13 11.96
CA VAL A 264 9.40 7.58 12.30
C VAL A 264 8.43 8.73 12.54
N PHE A 265 7.27 8.66 11.91
CA PHE A 265 6.23 9.66 12.02
C PHE A 265 4.94 9.07 12.57
N THR A 266 4.29 9.81 13.47
CA THR A 266 2.89 9.58 13.81
C THR A 266 1.99 10.18 12.73
N PRO A 267 1.10 9.39 12.10
CA PRO A 267 0.18 9.88 11.07
C PRO A 267 -0.78 10.93 11.61
N LYS A 268 -1.13 11.90 10.77
CA LYS A 268 -2.03 13.01 11.09
C LYS A 268 -3.17 13.08 10.07
N ARG A 269 -4.31 13.65 10.46
CA ARG A 269 -5.46 13.80 9.54
C ARG A 269 -5.18 14.81 8.42
N ALA A 270 -4.60 15.95 8.76
CA ALA A 270 -4.21 16.98 7.81
C ALA A 270 -3.10 17.83 8.44
N ALA A 271 -1.87 17.68 7.97
CA ALA A 271 -0.71 18.40 8.49
C ALA A 271 0.52 18.17 7.62
N ILE A 272 1.61 18.84 7.94
CA ILE A 272 2.96 18.46 7.49
C ILE A 272 3.74 17.98 8.71
N SER A 273 4.49 16.90 8.54
CA SER A 273 5.51 16.45 9.49
C SER A 273 6.89 16.53 8.81
N TYR A 274 7.92 16.78 9.61
CA TYR A 274 9.29 16.88 9.16
C TYR A 274 10.20 16.26 10.21
N ASP A 275 11.17 15.48 9.76
CA ASP A 275 12.25 14.97 10.62
C ASP A 275 13.51 14.75 9.76
N THR A 276 14.65 14.50 10.40
CA THR A 276 15.94 14.32 9.73
C THR A 276 16.63 13.04 10.17
N CYS A 277 17.32 12.38 9.25
CA CYS A 277 18.26 11.31 9.56
C CYS A 277 19.65 11.63 8.98
N ASP A 278 20.69 11.15 9.67
CA ASP A 278 22.09 11.37 9.31
C ASP A 278 22.71 10.06 8.82
N LEU A 279 23.32 10.08 7.64
CA LEU A 279 24.01 8.93 7.04
C LEU A 279 25.54 9.00 7.23
N GLY A 280 26.03 9.96 8.01
CA GLY A 280 27.46 10.23 8.27
C GLY A 280 28.14 11.07 7.21
N PHE A 281 27.72 10.96 5.93
CA PHE A 281 28.24 11.78 4.82
C PHE A 281 27.26 12.86 4.35
N CYS A 282 25.97 12.70 4.65
CA CYS A 282 24.95 13.71 4.41
C CYS A 282 23.80 13.57 5.41
N LYS A 283 23.13 14.69 5.68
CA LYS A 283 21.89 14.73 6.44
C LYS A 283 20.71 14.86 5.48
N LEU A 284 19.72 14.02 5.69
CA LEU A 284 18.49 14.00 4.90
C LEU A 284 17.34 14.60 5.71
N GLY A 285 16.58 15.50 5.08
CA GLY A 285 15.30 15.97 5.56
C GLY A 285 14.17 15.19 4.91
N VAL A 286 13.30 14.60 5.71
CA VAL A 286 12.12 13.84 5.26
C VAL A 286 10.89 14.63 5.63
N THR A 287 10.14 15.07 4.62
CA THR A 287 8.86 15.76 4.77
C THR A 287 7.73 14.82 4.40
N VAL A 288 6.70 14.76 5.25
CA VAL A 288 5.46 14.03 4.97
C VAL A 288 4.29 14.99 5.05
N ALA A 289 3.61 15.19 3.91
CA ALA A 289 2.32 15.87 3.86
C ALA A 289 1.21 14.84 4.05
N TRP A 290 0.37 15.07 5.05
CA TRP A 290 -0.75 14.20 5.41
C TRP A 290 -2.07 14.81 4.96
N SER A 291 -2.94 13.97 4.40
CA SER A 291 -4.31 14.36 4.06
C SER A 291 -5.27 13.21 4.33
N LEU A 292 -6.52 13.55 4.66
CA LEU A 292 -7.58 12.58 4.75
C LEU A 292 -7.88 12.03 3.35
N LEU A 293 -8.19 10.74 3.30
CA LEU A 293 -8.87 10.17 2.15
C LEU A 293 -10.22 10.88 1.99
N ALA A 294 -10.57 11.26 0.75
CA ALA A 294 -11.85 11.90 0.45
C ALA A 294 -13.01 11.06 1.00
N GLN A 295 -13.96 11.70 1.68
CA GLN A 295 -15.11 11.01 2.28
C GLN A 295 -16.31 11.01 1.32
N VAL A 296 -17.24 10.09 1.53
CA VAL A 296 -18.53 10.04 0.81
C VAL A 296 -19.31 11.36 0.98
N ASP A 297 -19.19 12.03 2.12
CA ASP A 297 -19.84 13.33 2.40
C ASP A 297 -19.30 14.48 1.53
N ASP A 298 -18.10 14.34 0.95
CA ASP A 298 -17.52 15.33 0.03
C ASP A 298 -18.08 15.17 -1.40
N MET A 299 -18.95 14.18 -1.65
CA MET A 299 -19.56 13.99 -2.97
C MET A 299 -20.64 15.05 -3.29
N PRO A 300 -20.69 15.56 -4.53
CA PRO A 300 -21.74 16.49 -4.99
C PRO A 300 -23.17 15.97 -4.81
N TRP A 301 -23.38 14.65 -4.82
CA TRP A 301 -24.68 14.01 -4.63
C TRP A 301 -25.03 13.70 -3.17
N GLY A 302 -24.06 13.80 -2.25
CA GLY A 302 -24.25 13.52 -0.81
C GLY A 302 -25.03 14.61 -0.05
N ARG A 303 -25.22 15.80 -0.65
CA ARG A 303 -26.01 16.88 -0.04
C ARG A 303 -27.53 16.71 -0.18
N THR A 304 -28.02 15.73 -0.92
CA THR A 304 -29.48 15.53 -1.13
C THR A 304 -30.15 14.54 -0.18
N ALA A 305 -29.43 13.91 0.75
CA ALA A 305 -30.01 12.94 1.70
C ALA A 305 -30.23 13.49 3.12
N ARG A 306 -30.18 14.81 3.34
CA ARG A 306 -30.63 15.44 4.59
C ARG A 306 -31.81 16.36 4.31
N GLY A 307 -33.02 15.81 4.39
CA GLY A 307 -34.25 16.59 4.46
C GLY A 307 -35.36 16.10 3.55
N CYS A 308 -35.93 14.94 3.85
CA CYS A 308 -37.34 14.66 3.57
C CYS A 308 -37.85 13.71 4.66
N SER A 309 -38.21 14.30 5.80
CA SER A 309 -39.16 13.69 6.73
C SER A 309 -40.55 13.79 6.11
N LEU A 310 -41.19 12.64 5.87
CA LEU A 310 -42.65 12.54 5.83
C LEU A 310 -43.21 12.67 7.24
#